data_AF-A0A496WMQ7-F1
#
_entry.id   AF-A0A496WMQ7-F1
#
_cell.length_a   1.000
_cell.length_b   1.000
_cell.length_c   1.000
_cell.angle_alpha   90.00
_cell.angle_beta   90.00
_cell.angle_gamma   90.00
#
_symmetry.space_group_name_H-M   'P 1'
#
loop_
_entity.id
_entity.type
_entity.pdbx_description
1 polymer ?
#
loop_
_entity_poly.entity_id
_entity_poly.type
_entity_poly.pdbx_seq_one_letter_code
_entity_poly.pdbx_strand_id
1 'polypeptide(L)'
;QHRAAHMQSEIELCRSVILQALSAVDDTPEQLPLIASLAKAKLNELVKLVTNEAVQMHGGIGVTDELEIGFFLKRARVAMQIYGDTGFHKNRYASLCGY
;
A
#
# COMPACT_ATOMS: atom_id res chain seq x y z
N GLN A 1 -21.98 0.70 -0.22
CA GLN A 1 -21.59 2.05 -0.66
C GLN A 1 -20.53 2.69 0.24
N HIS A 2 -20.70 2.74 1.58
CA HIS A 2 -19.67 3.32 2.47
C HIS A 2 -18.29 2.66 2.38
N ARG A 3 -18.21 1.33 2.27
CA ARG A 3 -16.92 0.60 2.15
C ARG A 3 -16.14 0.99 0.88
N ALA A 4 -16.83 1.02 -0.26
CA ALA A 4 -16.23 1.39 -1.54
C ALA A 4 -15.77 2.87 -1.54
N ALA A 5 -16.57 3.78 -1.01
CA ALA A 5 -16.19 5.18 -0.86
C ALA A 5 -14.96 5.36 0.06
N HIS A 6 -14.92 4.64 1.19
CA HIS A 6 -13.77 4.66 2.09
C HIS A 6 -12.50 4.13 1.41
N MET A 7 -12.58 2.99 0.72
CA MET A 7 -11.45 2.47 -0.07
C MET A 7 -10.97 3.47 -1.11
N GLN A 8 -11.88 4.15 -1.82
CA GLN A 8 -11.50 5.16 -2.81
C GLN A 8 -10.74 6.32 -2.16
N SER A 9 -11.21 6.84 -1.02
CA SER A 9 -10.52 7.89 -0.28
C SER A 9 -9.10 7.48 0.12
N GLU A 10 -8.92 6.25 0.61
CA GLU A 10 -7.60 5.72 0.97
C GLU A 10 -6.68 5.54 -0.25
N ILE A 11 -7.24 5.15 -1.40
CA ILE A 11 -6.51 5.06 -2.67
C ILE A 11 -5.99 6.43 -3.11
N GLU A 12 -6.84 7.47 -3.08
CA GLU A 12 -6.44 8.83 -3.48
C GLU A 12 -5.40 9.44 -2.53
N LEU A 13 -5.52 9.15 -1.23
CA LEU A 13 -4.50 9.55 -0.25
C LEU A 13 -3.14 8.92 -0.61
N CYS A 14 -3.10 7.61 -0.87
CA CYS A 14 -1.86 6.94 -1.23
C CYS A 14 -1.32 7.35 -2.60
N ARG A 15 -2.18 7.73 -3.55
CA ARG A 15 -1.75 8.31 -4.83
C ARG A 15 -0.92 9.57 -4.60
N SER A 16 -1.38 10.45 -3.71
CA SER A 16 -0.64 11.67 -3.34
C SER A 16 0.73 11.35 -2.74
N VAL A 17 0.81 10.33 -1.88
CA VAL A 17 2.08 9.89 -1.27
C VAL A 17 3.05 9.33 -2.33
N ILE A 18 2.56 8.58 -3.32
CA ILE A 18 3.39 8.09 -4.44
C ILE A 18 3.91 9.26 -5.26
N LEU A 19 3.06 10.22 -5.60
CA LEU A 19 3.47 11.41 -6.36
C LEU A 19 4.56 12.18 -5.63
N GLN A 20 4.42 12.38 -4.32
CA GLN A 20 5.46 12.99 -3.50
C GLN A 20 6.77 12.20 -3.53
N ALA A 21 6.71 10.87 -3.43
CA ALA A 21 7.90 10.02 -3.51
C ALA A 21 8.59 10.10 -4.87
N LEU A 22 7.82 10.20 -5.96
CA LEU A 22 8.33 10.38 -7.31
C LEU A 22 8.98 11.76 -7.49
N SER A 23 8.32 12.84 -7.06
CA SER A 23 8.90 14.18 -7.11
C SER A 23 10.20 14.28 -6.31
N ALA A 24 10.29 13.60 -5.16
CA ALA A 24 11.52 13.58 -4.37
C ALA A 24 12.72 12.92 -5.08
N VAL A 25 12.50 12.12 -6.13
CA VAL A 25 13.60 11.57 -6.94
C VAL A 25 14.35 12.69 -7.65
N ASP A 26 13.61 13.69 -8.15
CA ASP A 26 14.16 14.78 -8.96
C ASP A 26 14.48 16.02 -8.12
N ASP A 27 13.59 16.39 -7.20
CA ASP A 27 13.63 17.68 -6.50
C ASP A 27 14.41 17.64 -5.17
N THR A 28 14.32 16.52 -4.43
CA THR A 28 14.89 16.36 -3.08
C THR A 28 15.45 14.95 -2.84
N PRO A 29 16.47 14.52 -3.63
CA PRO A 29 16.99 13.15 -3.59
C PRO A 29 17.52 12.73 -2.21
N GLU A 30 17.93 13.67 -1.37
CA GLU A 30 18.32 13.42 0.02
C GLU A 30 17.15 12.97 0.91
N GLN A 31 15.92 13.35 0.59
CA GLN A 31 14.70 12.94 1.31
C GLN A 31 14.13 11.62 0.78
N LEU A 32 14.53 11.18 -0.42
CA LEU A 32 14.02 9.98 -1.07
C LEU A 32 14.07 8.73 -0.18
N PRO A 33 15.14 8.43 0.58
CA PRO A 33 15.16 7.28 1.48
C PRO A 33 14.01 7.30 2.51
N LEU A 34 13.70 8.47 3.07
CA LEU A 34 12.66 8.65 4.08
C LEU A 34 11.27 8.52 3.44
N ILE A 35 11.04 9.25 2.36
CA ILE A 35 9.73 9.29 1.68
C ILE A 35 9.40 7.94 1.04
N ALA A 36 10.38 7.22 0.49
CA ALA A 36 10.18 5.88 -0.04
C ALA A 36 9.74 4.88 1.06
N SER A 37 10.32 4.95 2.26
CA SER A 37 9.88 4.13 3.39
C SER A 37 8.45 4.48 3.82
N LEU A 38 8.13 5.77 3.92
CA LEU A 38 6.79 6.23 4.25
C LEU A 38 5.76 5.71 3.24
N ALA A 39 6.04 5.91 1.94
CA ALA A 39 5.19 5.48 0.85
C ALA A 39 4.95 3.97 0.90
N LYS A 40 6.02 3.17 1.00
CA LYS A 40 5.90 1.71 1.05
C LYS A 40 5.10 1.22 2.26
N ALA A 41 5.32 1.80 3.45
CA ALA A 41 4.54 1.46 4.64
C ALA A 41 3.05 1.78 4.46
N LYS A 42 2.70 2.96 3.93
CA LYS A 42 1.32 3.38 3.68
C LYS A 42 0.63 2.54 2.60
N LEU A 43 1.31 2.27 1.49
CA LEU A 43 0.78 1.45 0.40
C LEU A 43 0.53 0.01 0.85
N ASN A 44 1.39 -0.56 1.70
CA ASN A 44 1.16 -1.89 2.25
C ASN A 44 -0.13 -1.96 3.09
N GLU A 45 -0.42 -0.91 3.88
CA GLU A 45 -1.68 -0.79 4.64
C GLU A 45 -2.89 -0.70 3.70
N LEU A 46 -2.82 0.16 2.69
CA LEU A 46 -3.87 0.33 1.68
C LEU A 46 -4.17 -0.98 0.94
N VAL A 47 -3.15 -1.61 0.38
CA VAL A 47 -3.30 -2.82 -0.43
C VAL A 47 -3.90 -3.95 0.41
N LYS A 48 -3.50 -4.06 1.68
CA LYS A 48 -4.12 -5.01 2.62
C LYS A 48 -5.61 -4.71 2.82
N LEU A 49 -5.98 -3.45 3.06
CA LEU A 49 -7.37 -3.03 3.22
C LEU A 49 -8.19 -3.37 1.96
N VAL A 50 -7.81 -2.83 0.80
CA VAL A 50 -8.59 -2.93 -0.45
C VAL A 50 -8.78 -4.38 -0.86
N THR A 51 -7.74 -5.22 -0.79
CA THR A 51 -7.86 -6.63 -1.17
C THR A 51 -8.72 -7.45 -0.23
N ASN A 52 -8.67 -7.18 1.08
CA ASN A 52 -9.55 -7.84 2.05
C ASN A 52 -11.01 -7.44 1.86
N GLU A 53 -11.24 -6.14 1.68
CA GLU A 53 -12.57 -5.58 1.45
C GLU A 53 -13.16 -6.09 0.13
N ALA A 54 -12.35 -6.18 -0.93
CA ALA A 54 -12.76 -6.74 -2.21
C ALA A 54 -13.26 -8.18 -2.06
N VAL A 55 -12.52 -9.06 -1.37
CA VAL A 55 -12.97 -10.43 -1.08
C VAL A 55 -14.27 -10.40 -0.28
N GLN A 56 -14.33 -9.63 0.79
CA GLN A 56 -15.48 -9.60 1.69
C GLN A 56 -16.76 -9.06 1.03
N MET A 57 -16.66 -8.12 0.09
CA MET A 57 -17.83 -7.60 -0.64
C MET A 57 -18.40 -8.62 -1.63
N HIS A 58 -17.58 -9.54 -2.13
CA HIS A 58 -18.01 -10.59 -3.05
C HIS A 58 -18.38 -11.90 -2.32
N GLY A 59 -17.90 -12.10 -1.09
CA GLY A 59 -18.18 -13.30 -0.32
C GLY A 59 -17.43 -14.51 -0.90
N GLY A 60 -18.09 -15.67 -0.92
CA GLY A 60 -17.47 -16.94 -1.35
C GLY A 60 -16.85 -16.87 -2.76
N ILE A 61 -17.51 -16.20 -3.71
CA ILE A 61 -16.98 -16.06 -5.09
C ILE A 61 -15.70 -15.21 -5.16
N GLY A 62 -15.39 -14.43 -4.12
CA GLY A 62 -14.17 -13.62 -4.06
C GLY A 62 -12.89 -14.42 -3.84
N VAL A 63 -12.99 -15.68 -3.43
CA VAL A 63 -11.84 -16.58 -3.19
C VAL A 63 -11.72 -17.71 -4.20
N THR A 64 -12.66 -17.81 -5.12
CA THR A 64 -12.65 -18.80 -6.20
C THR A 64 -11.97 -18.25 -7.45
N ASP A 65 -11.84 -19.06 -8.50
CA ASP A 65 -11.09 -18.68 -9.72
C ASP A 65 -11.98 -18.08 -10.83
N GLU A 66 -13.28 -17.96 -10.60
CA GLU A 66 -14.27 -17.36 -11.51
C GLU A 66 -14.10 -15.84 -11.63
N LEU A 67 -13.54 -15.18 -10.60
CA LEU A 67 -13.20 -13.76 -10.59
C LEU A 67 -11.74 -13.59 -10.16
N GLU A 68 -11.06 -12.58 -10.70
CA GLU A 68 -9.64 -12.34 -10.41
C GLU A 68 -9.35 -11.75 -9.01
N ILE A 69 -10.36 -11.63 -8.14
CA ILE A 69 -10.21 -11.00 -6.81
C ILE A 69 -9.19 -11.76 -5.97
N GLY A 70 -9.30 -13.09 -5.91
CA GLY A 70 -8.36 -13.95 -5.21
C GLY A 70 -6.94 -13.89 -5.80
N PHE A 71 -6.82 -13.69 -7.12
CA PHE A 71 -5.54 -13.49 -7.79
C PHE A 71 -4.85 -12.18 -7.37
N PHE A 72 -5.58 -11.06 -7.37
CA PHE A 72 -5.03 -9.78 -6.92
C PHE A 72 -4.69 -9.78 -5.43
N LEU A 73 -5.45 -10.46 -4.58
CA LEU A 73 -5.10 -10.67 -3.17
C LEU A 73 -3.75 -11.38 -3.03
N LYS A 74 -3.55 -12.50 -3.74
CA LYS A 74 -2.29 -13.28 -3.68
C LYS A 74 -1.10 -12.43 -4.14
N ARG A 75 -1.24 -11.71 -5.27
CA ARG A 75 -0.21 -10.79 -5.78
C ARG A 75 0.11 -9.66 -4.80
N ALA A 76 -0.92 -9.06 -4.20
CA ALA A 76 -0.78 -8.02 -3.20
C ALA A 76 0.05 -8.49 -2.00
N ARG A 77 -0.17 -9.71 -1.50
CA ARG A 77 0.61 -10.27 -0.37
C ARG A 77 2.08 -10.41 -0.69
N VAL A 78 2.41 -10.83 -1.92
CA VAL A 78 3.80 -10.87 -2.37
C VAL A 78 4.38 -9.45 -2.46
N ALA A 79 3.68 -8.51 -3.10
CA ALA A 79 4.12 -7.13 -3.23
C ALA A 79 4.34 -6.42 -1.88
N MET A 80 3.57 -6.78 -0.85
CA MET A 80 3.76 -6.25 0.51
C MET A 80 5.07 -6.71 1.17
N GLN A 81 5.62 -7.86 0.77
CA GLN A 81 6.83 -8.44 1.35
C GLN A 81 8.09 -8.06 0.57
N ILE A 82 7.98 -7.95 -0.77
CA ILE A 82 9.11 -7.57 -1.60
C ILE A 82 9.55 -6.15 -1.27
N TYR A 83 10.88 -5.96 -1.16
CA TYR A 83 11.58 -4.72 -0.78
C TYR A 83 11.40 -4.27 0.67
N GLY A 84 10.82 -5.12 1.52
CA GLY A 84 10.59 -4.83 2.93
C GLY A 84 9.10 -4.70 3.24
N ASP A 85 8.72 -5.24 4.40
CA ASP A 85 7.35 -5.19 4.89
C ASP A 85 7.03 -3.87 5.62
N THR A 86 5.79 -3.71 6.09
CA THR A 86 5.38 -2.49 6.80
C THR A 86 6.22 -2.24 8.05
N GLY A 87 6.60 -3.29 8.79
CA GLY A 87 7.39 -3.16 10.02
C GLY A 87 8.80 -2.67 9.73
N PHE A 88 9.45 -3.27 8.73
CA PHE A 88 10.75 -2.84 8.23
C PHE A 88 10.76 -1.35 7.85
N HIS A 89 9.78 -0.91 7.06
CA HIS A 89 9.73 0.48 6.60
C HIS A 89 9.37 1.48 7.71
N LYS A 90 8.54 1.10 8.68
CA LYS A 90 8.28 1.92 9.87
C LYS A 90 9.54 2.10 10.72
N ASN A 91 10.28 1.02 10.96
CA ASN A 91 11.53 1.06 11.70
C ASN A 91 12.59 1.90 10.95
N ARG A 92 12.77 1.66 9.65
CA ARG A 92 13.69 2.44 8.81
C ARG A 92 13.35 3.93 8.80
N TYR A 93 12.07 4.27 8.73
CA TYR A 93 11.61 5.67 8.82
C TYR A 93 11.99 6.29 10.16
N ALA A 94 11.72 5.60 11.29
CA ALA A 94 12.09 6.07 12.62
C ALA A 94 13.59 6.31 12.75
N SER A 95 14.42 5.35 12.33
CA SER A 95 15.87 5.48 12.38
C SER A 95 16.40 6.64 11.52
N LEU A 96 15.80 6.90 10.36
CA LEU A 96 16.16 8.05 9.51
C LEU A 96 15.75 9.40 10.14
N CYS A 97 14.74 9.40 11.01
CA CYS A 97 14.33 10.57 11.79
C CYS A 97 15.10 10.71 13.13
N GLY A 98 15.96 9.75 13.48
CA GLY A 98 16.71 9.77 14.74
C GLY A 98 15.95 9.24 15.96
N TYR A 99 14.90 8.45 15.76
CA TYR A 99 14.18 7.69 16.80
C TYR A 99 14.55 6.20 16.76
#